data_AF-A0A925NJ24-F1
#
_entry.id   AF-A0A925NJ24-F1
#
_cell.length_a   1.000
_cell.length_b   1.000
_cell.length_c   1.000
_cell.angle_alpha   90.00
_cell.angle_beta   90.00
_cell.angle_gamma   90.00
#
_symmetry.space_group_name_H-M   'P 1'
#
loop_
_entity.id
_entity.type
_entity.pdbx_description
1 polymer ?
#
loop_
_entity_poly.entity_id
_entity_poly.type
_entity_poly.pdbx_seq_one_letter_code
_entity_poly.pdbx_strand_id
1 'polypeptide(L)'
;MFFEQKVTQAEAAVMSLRQLAHLGDAVFHLFVREKEVFRASSAKQMHKRTTKLVSYKAQARAMQKLTEHLTDNEKDIVRRARNMKPAAYRSAEQALYRRATAFESLLGYLYLSDHARLVELMMLAEAGIDAPDAPGDEDLTEDVADDVTSEDLPGQSDDQSDETEEGADA
;
A
#
# COMPACT_ATOMS: atom_id res chain seq x y z
N MET A 1 -20.97 14.42 2.58
CA MET A 1 -20.76 13.05 2.05
C MET A 1 -19.50 12.50 2.73
N PHE A 2 -19.57 11.30 3.33
CA PHE A 2 -18.61 10.67 4.27
C PHE A 2 -17.11 10.89 3.92
N PHE A 3 -16.27 11.69 4.58
CA PHE A 3 -16.29 12.49 5.81
C PHE A 3 -15.74 13.92 5.53
N GLU A 4 -16.18 14.92 6.31
CA GLU A 4 -15.93 16.36 6.08
C GLU A 4 -14.56 16.89 6.53
N GLN A 5 -13.70 16.06 7.11
CA GLN A 5 -12.38 16.50 7.52
C GLN A 5 -11.39 16.36 6.36
N LYS A 6 -11.30 17.41 5.54
CA LYS A 6 -10.26 17.56 4.55
C LYS A 6 -9.08 18.31 5.16
N VAL A 7 -7.92 17.67 5.13
CA VAL A 7 -6.65 18.33 5.47
C VAL A 7 -5.97 18.75 4.17
N THR A 8 -5.04 19.69 4.24
CA THR A 8 -4.19 20.01 3.10
C THR A 8 -3.29 18.83 2.75
N GLN A 9 -2.80 18.80 1.52
CA GLN A 9 -1.78 17.82 1.11
C GLN A 9 -0.53 17.88 1.98
N ALA A 10 -0.13 19.06 2.46
CA ALA A 10 1.01 19.21 3.36
C ALA A 10 0.76 18.57 4.73
N GLU A 11 -0.42 18.78 5.31
CA GLU A 11 -0.82 18.15 6.57
C GLU A 11 -0.96 16.63 6.44
N ALA A 12 -1.56 16.13 5.36
CA ALA A 12 -1.65 14.69 5.11
C ALA A 12 -0.28 14.04 4.93
N ALA A 13 0.68 14.73 4.31
CA ALA A 13 1.99 14.17 3.99
C ALA A 13 2.85 13.82 5.22
N VAL A 14 2.58 14.48 6.36
CA VAL A 14 3.28 14.26 7.63
C VAL A 14 2.55 13.30 8.58
N MET A 15 1.38 12.77 8.18
CA MET A 15 0.65 11.77 8.97
C MET A 15 1.35 10.41 8.95
N SER A 16 0.98 9.55 9.90
CA SER A 16 1.50 8.18 9.95
C SER A 16 1.12 7.40 8.69
N LEU A 17 2.12 6.98 7.92
CA LEU A 17 1.93 6.17 6.71
C LEU A 17 1.17 4.87 6.98
N ARG A 18 1.33 4.29 8.19
CA ARG A 18 0.59 3.10 8.60
C ARG A 18 -0.89 3.39 8.83
N GLN A 19 -1.23 4.55 9.38
CA GLN A 19 -2.63 4.98 9.52
C GLN A 19 -3.23 5.31 8.15
N LEU A 20 -2.46 5.96 7.28
CA LEU A 20 -2.88 6.22 5.89
C LEU A 20 -3.11 4.92 5.13
N ALA A 21 -2.22 3.93 5.25
CA ALA A 21 -2.42 2.61 4.65
C ALA A 21 -3.70 1.94 5.16
N HIS A 22 -3.93 1.97 6.47
CA HIS A 22 -5.15 1.41 7.05
C HIS A 22 -6.42 2.05 6.48
N LEU A 23 -6.44 3.38 6.32
CA LEU A 23 -7.56 4.08 5.69
C LEU A 23 -7.69 3.75 4.20
N GLY A 24 -6.56 3.72 3.48
CA GLY A 24 -6.52 3.45 2.05
C GLY A 24 -6.98 2.04 1.68
N ASP A 25 -6.68 1.03 2.49
CA ASP A 25 -7.24 -0.33 2.32
C ASP A 25 -8.78 -0.30 2.35
N ALA A 26 -9.37 0.37 3.35
CA ALA A 26 -10.81 0.50 3.45
C ALA A 26 -11.42 1.25 2.25
N VAL A 27 -10.77 2.33 1.83
CA VAL A 27 -11.18 3.13 0.66
C VAL A 27 -11.12 2.30 -0.62
N PHE A 28 -10.04 1.53 -0.83
CA PHE A 28 -9.90 0.66 -1.99
C PHE A 28 -10.91 -0.49 -1.99
N HIS A 29 -11.12 -1.11 -0.84
CA HIS A 29 -12.15 -2.14 -0.67
C HIS A 29 -13.55 -1.62 -1.03
N LEU A 30 -13.89 -0.40 -0.60
CA LEU A 30 -15.18 0.21 -0.94
C LEU A 30 -15.31 0.44 -2.45
N PHE A 31 -14.28 1.02 -3.07
CA PHE A 31 -14.23 1.24 -4.52
C PHE A 31 -14.45 -0.06 -5.32
N VAL A 32 -13.78 -1.14 -4.94
CA VAL A 32 -13.95 -2.45 -5.59
C VAL A 32 -15.37 -2.99 -5.37
N ARG A 33 -15.88 -2.93 -4.14
CA ARG A 33 -17.22 -3.44 -3.82
C ARG A 33 -18.33 -2.70 -4.56
N GLU A 34 -18.22 -1.37 -4.68
CA GLU A 34 -19.19 -0.56 -5.41
C GLU A 34 -19.33 -1.03 -6.87
N LYS A 35 -18.22 -1.34 -7.53
CA LYS A 35 -18.24 -1.88 -8.91
C LYS A 35 -18.81 -3.28 -8.98
N GLU A 36 -18.45 -4.12 -8.02
CA GLU A 36 -18.87 -5.52 -8.00
C GLU A 36 -20.37 -5.69 -7.72
N VAL A 37 -21.04 -4.72 -7.10
CA VAL A 37 -22.51 -4.67 -7.01
C VAL A 37 -23.18 -4.69 -8.40
N PHE A 38 -22.57 -4.05 -9.40
CA PHE A 38 -23.12 -3.99 -10.76
C PHE A 38 -22.62 -5.12 -11.67
N ARG A 39 -21.51 -5.79 -11.31
CA ARG A 39 -20.85 -6.80 -12.16
C ARG A 39 -21.12 -8.24 -11.73
N ALA A 40 -21.42 -8.49 -10.47
CA ALA A 40 -21.65 -9.83 -9.95
C ALA A 40 -23.14 -10.21 -9.96
N SER A 41 -23.45 -11.43 -10.38
CA SER A 41 -24.81 -11.99 -10.39
C SER A 41 -25.21 -12.68 -9.08
N SER A 42 -24.27 -12.81 -8.12
CA SER A 42 -24.53 -13.40 -6.80
C SER A 42 -23.53 -12.94 -5.75
N ALA A 43 -23.90 -13.01 -4.47
CA ALA A 43 -23.01 -12.71 -3.35
C ALA A 43 -21.73 -13.55 -3.35
N LYS A 44 -21.81 -14.84 -3.74
CA LYS A 44 -20.65 -15.73 -3.86
C LYS A 44 -19.67 -15.24 -4.92
N GLN A 45 -20.18 -14.82 -6.09
CA GLN A 45 -19.35 -14.29 -7.16
C GLN A 45 -18.73 -12.95 -6.75
N MET A 46 -19.51 -12.07 -6.13
CA MET A 46 -19.06 -10.78 -5.63
C MET A 46 -17.91 -10.93 -4.63
N HIS A 47 -18.03 -11.84 -3.65
CA HIS A 47 -16.96 -12.11 -2.70
C HIS A 47 -15.69 -12.62 -3.41
N LYS A 48 -15.83 -13.63 -4.29
CA LYS A 48 -14.69 -14.19 -5.04
C LYS A 48 -13.96 -13.12 -5.86
N ARG A 49 -14.71 -12.26 -6.58
CA ARG A 49 -14.14 -11.20 -7.41
C ARG A 49 -13.49 -10.12 -6.55
N THR A 50 -14.17 -9.66 -5.50
CA THR A 50 -13.64 -8.66 -4.57
C THR A 50 -12.32 -9.13 -3.96
N THR A 51 -12.27 -10.33 -3.37
CA THR A 51 -11.04 -10.86 -2.74
C THR A 51 -9.88 -10.98 -3.73
N LYS A 52 -10.16 -11.32 -5.00
CA LYS A 52 -9.13 -11.34 -6.05
C LYS A 52 -8.58 -9.94 -6.33
N LEU A 53 -9.48 -8.96 -6.53
CA LEU A 53 -9.13 -7.59 -6.92
C LEU A 53 -8.46 -6.80 -5.79
N VAL A 54 -8.77 -7.11 -4.52
CA VAL A 54 -8.18 -6.44 -3.34
C VAL A 54 -6.94 -7.12 -2.77
N SER A 55 -6.48 -8.22 -3.38
CA SER A 55 -5.28 -8.93 -2.93
C SER A 55 -4.02 -8.08 -3.02
N TYR A 56 -3.04 -8.30 -2.14
CA TYR A 56 -1.76 -7.57 -2.15
C TYR A 56 -1.05 -7.63 -3.50
N LYS A 57 -1.16 -8.75 -4.24
CA LYS A 57 -0.60 -8.89 -5.58
C LYS A 57 -1.29 -7.99 -6.59
N ALA A 58 -2.62 -7.91 -6.53
CA ALA A 58 -3.40 -7.03 -7.38
C ALA A 58 -3.11 -5.55 -7.07
N GLN A 59 -2.98 -5.20 -5.79
CA GLN A 59 -2.58 -3.86 -5.37
C GLN A 59 -1.14 -3.51 -5.81
N ALA A 60 -0.20 -4.46 -5.72
CA ALA A 60 1.16 -4.28 -6.21
C ALA A 60 1.20 -4.00 -7.72
N ARG A 61 0.38 -4.72 -8.51
CA ARG A 61 0.20 -4.45 -9.96
C ARG A 61 -0.39 -3.07 -10.21
N ALA A 62 -1.42 -2.70 -9.45
CA ALA A 62 -2.04 -1.38 -9.54
C ALA A 62 -0.99 -0.29 -9.32
N MET A 63 -0.21 -0.40 -8.24
CA MET A 63 0.86 0.54 -7.91
C MET A 63 1.89 0.66 -9.05
N GLN A 64 2.34 -0.46 -9.62
CA GLN A 64 3.30 -0.45 -10.71
C GLN A 64 2.79 0.34 -11.92
N LYS A 65 1.50 0.21 -12.26
CA LYS A 65 0.89 1.01 -13.34
C LYS A 65 0.81 2.49 -13.01
N LEU A 66 0.64 2.85 -11.74
CA LEU A 66 0.51 4.25 -11.34
C LEU A 66 1.84 5.01 -11.28
N THR A 67 2.98 4.33 -11.15
CA THR A 67 4.30 4.94 -10.90
C THR A 67 4.61 6.13 -11.82
N GLU A 68 4.37 6.00 -13.13
CA GLU A 68 4.66 7.04 -14.13
C GLU A 68 3.67 8.21 -14.12
N HIS A 69 2.53 8.05 -13.45
CA HIS A 69 1.48 9.06 -13.37
C HIS A 69 1.58 9.90 -12.10
N LEU A 70 2.48 9.56 -11.17
CA LEU A 70 2.58 10.22 -9.88
C LEU A 70 3.30 11.57 -9.95
N THR A 71 2.80 12.53 -9.18
CA THR A 71 3.52 13.77 -8.87
C THR A 71 4.68 13.49 -7.91
N ASP A 72 5.60 14.44 -7.77
CA ASP A 72 6.77 14.26 -6.89
C ASP A 72 6.37 14.07 -5.41
N ASN A 73 5.32 14.76 -4.95
CA ASN A 73 4.76 14.58 -3.61
C ASN A 73 4.19 13.17 -3.41
N GLU A 74 3.47 12.66 -4.40
CA GLU A 74 2.90 11.30 -4.36
C GLU A 74 4.00 10.23 -4.41
N LYS A 75 5.06 10.46 -5.21
CA LYS A 75 6.25 9.59 -5.24
C LYS A 75 6.94 9.51 -3.89
N ASP A 76 7.05 10.63 -3.17
CA ASP A 76 7.64 10.62 -1.83
C ASP A 76 6.79 9.81 -0.83
N ILE A 77 5.46 9.92 -0.86
CA ILE A 77 4.56 9.10 -0.04
C ILE A 77 4.78 7.61 -0.32
N VAL A 78 4.80 7.23 -1.60
CA VAL A 78 5.03 5.84 -2.04
C VAL A 78 6.39 5.35 -1.59
N ARG A 79 7.46 6.13 -1.81
CA ARG A 79 8.83 5.77 -1.42
C ARG A 79 8.93 5.50 0.08
N ARG A 80 8.47 6.43 0.92
CA ARG A 80 8.50 6.26 2.38
C ARG A 80 7.65 5.09 2.85
N ALA A 81 6.50 4.85 2.21
CA ALA A 81 5.62 3.75 2.57
C ALA A 81 6.22 2.38 2.26
N ARG A 82 6.97 2.24 1.16
CA ARG A 82 7.74 1.01 0.86
C ARG A 82 8.79 0.71 1.92
N ASN A 83 9.40 1.74 2.52
CA ASN A 83 10.43 1.56 3.55
C ASN A 83 9.86 1.20 4.93
N MET A 84 8.54 1.13 5.10
CA MET A 84 7.95 0.66 6.36
C MET A 84 8.29 -0.82 6.60
N LYS A 85 8.66 -1.15 7.85
CA LYS A 85 8.90 -2.54 8.24
C LYS A 85 7.63 -3.38 7.99
N PRO A 86 7.72 -4.44 7.15
CA PRO A 86 6.58 -5.30 6.88
C PRO A 86 6.18 -6.09 8.13
N ALA A 87 4.89 -6.41 8.26
CA ALA A 87 4.41 -7.28 9.32
C ALA A 87 4.79 -8.74 9.00
N ALA A 88 5.99 -9.17 9.40
CA ALA A 88 6.47 -10.56 9.41
C ALA A 88 5.90 -11.47 8.28
N TYR A 89 6.18 -11.13 7.01
CA TYR A 89 5.83 -11.96 5.85
C TYR A 89 7.04 -12.79 5.38
N ARG A 90 6.77 -13.93 4.72
CA ARG A 90 7.80 -14.77 4.07
C ARG A 90 8.68 -13.90 3.16
N SER A 91 10.00 -14.09 3.21
CA SER A 91 10.99 -13.21 2.56
C SER A 91 10.72 -12.95 1.08
N ALA A 92 10.32 -14.00 0.33
CA ALA A 92 10.09 -13.93 -1.11
C ALA A 92 8.95 -12.97 -1.54
N GLU A 93 7.98 -12.69 -0.67
CA GLU A 93 6.82 -11.86 -1.02
C GLU A 93 6.87 -10.46 -0.42
N GLN A 94 7.87 -10.17 0.42
CA GLN A 94 7.94 -8.90 1.17
C GLN A 94 7.88 -7.67 0.26
N ALA A 95 8.43 -7.78 -0.94
CA ALA A 95 8.48 -6.67 -1.87
C ALA A 95 7.09 -6.34 -2.46
N LEU A 96 6.26 -7.36 -2.71
CA LEU A 96 4.86 -7.19 -3.11
C LEU A 96 4.04 -6.58 -1.97
N TYR A 97 4.25 -7.03 -0.74
CA TYR A 97 3.59 -6.41 0.43
C TYR A 97 3.99 -4.95 0.61
N ARG A 98 5.29 -4.61 0.50
CA ARG A 98 5.75 -3.21 0.55
C ARG A 98 5.09 -2.36 -0.53
N ARG A 99 4.96 -2.88 -1.76
CA ARG A 99 4.31 -2.18 -2.87
C ARG A 99 2.81 -2.02 -2.65
N ALA A 100 2.12 -3.06 -2.14
CA ALA A 100 0.71 -2.98 -1.77
C ALA A 100 0.47 -1.96 -0.65
N THR A 101 1.27 -1.99 0.41
CA THR A 101 1.17 -0.99 1.49
C THR A 101 1.44 0.42 1.00
N ALA A 102 2.35 0.62 0.04
CA ALA A 102 2.57 1.93 -0.57
C ALA A 102 1.36 2.42 -1.37
N PHE A 103 0.68 1.52 -2.08
CA PHE A 103 -0.58 1.82 -2.74
C PHE A 103 -1.66 2.24 -1.74
N GLU A 104 -1.86 1.47 -0.68
CA GLU A 104 -2.79 1.79 0.39
C GLU A 104 -2.47 3.16 1.03
N SER A 105 -1.20 3.43 1.36
CA SER A 105 -0.78 4.72 1.93
C SER A 105 -1.10 5.89 0.99
N LEU A 106 -0.86 5.73 -0.32
CA LEU A 106 -1.18 6.75 -1.32
C LEU A 106 -2.69 7.02 -1.39
N LEU A 107 -3.52 5.98 -1.37
CA LEU A 107 -4.97 6.14 -1.39
C LEU A 107 -5.50 6.82 -0.13
N GLY A 108 -4.97 6.47 1.05
CA GLY A 108 -5.33 7.15 2.30
C GLY A 108 -4.93 8.62 2.30
N TYR A 109 -3.73 8.94 1.79
CA TYR A 109 -3.25 10.31 1.62
C TYR A 109 -4.19 11.13 0.73
N LEU A 110 -4.54 10.62 -0.45
CA LEU A 110 -5.41 11.31 -1.40
C LEU A 110 -6.86 11.40 -0.91
N TYR A 111 -7.36 10.38 -0.21
CA TYR A 111 -8.70 10.42 0.37
C TYR A 111 -8.88 11.60 1.33
N LEU A 112 -7.85 11.91 2.14
CA LEU A 112 -7.90 13.00 3.11
C LEU A 112 -7.61 14.37 2.52
N SER A 113 -6.88 14.44 1.40
CA SER A 113 -6.33 15.71 0.88
C SER A 113 -6.79 16.10 -0.51
N ASP A 114 -7.10 15.15 -1.40
CA ASP A 114 -7.49 15.40 -2.77
C ASP A 114 -8.35 14.28 -3.36
N HIS A 115 -9.67 14.41 -3.18
CA HIS A 115 -10.63 13.43 -3.68
C HIS A 115 -10.68 13.35 -5.21
N ALA A 116 -10.42 14.45 -5.93
CA ALA A 116 -10.46 14.43 -7.38
C ALA A 116 -9.30 13.60 -7.93
N ARG A 117 -8.10 13.82 -7.37
CA ARG A 117 -6.90 13.05 -7.68
C ARG A 117 -7.01 11.59 -7.27
N LEU A 118 -7.64 11.30 -6.12
CA LEU A 118 -7.96 9.92 -5.70
C LEU A 118 -8.75 9.18 -6.78
N VAL A 119 -9.84 9.78 -7.26
CA VAL A 119 -10.71 9.16 -8.27
C VAL A 119 -9.96 8.95 -9.58
N GLU A 120 -9.15 9.91 -10.01
CA GLU A 120 -8.31 9.78 -11.21
C GLU A 120 -7.38 8.57 -11.12
N LEU A 121 -6.60 8.46 -10.04
CA LEU A 121 -5.67 7.34 -9.87
C LEU A 121 -6.39 6.00 -9.72
N MET A 122 -7.55 5.96 -9.07
CA MET A 122 -8.35 4.73 -8.97
C MET A 122 -8.85 4.24 -10.33
N MET A 123 -9.23 5.15 -11.22
CA MET A 123 -9.66 4.81 -12.59
C MET A 123 -8.48 4.28 -13.42
N LEU A 124 -7.29 4.86 -13.28
CA LEU A 124 -6.07 4.35 -13.91
C LEU A 124 -5.68 2.97 -13.36
N ALA A 125 -5.78 2.79 -12.04
CA ALA A 125 -5.46 1.55 -11.34
C ALA A 125 -6.36 0.39 -11.78
N GLU A 126 -7.65 0.63 -12.00
CA GLU A 126 -8.61 -0.39 -12.45
C GLU A 126 -8.13 -1.13 -13.70
N ALA A 127 -7.60 -0.41 -14.69
CA ALA A 127 -7.05 -1.00 -15.91
C ALA A 127 -5.89 -1.98 -15.63
N GLY A 128 -5.27 -1.94 -14.45
CA GLY A 128 -4.26 -2.89 -13.98
C GLY A 128 -4.78 -4.10 -13.24
N ILE A 129 -5.99 -4.05 -12.70
CA ILE A 129 -6.51 -5.06 -11.77
C ILE A 129 -7.57 -5.94 -12.46
N ASP A 130 -8.28 -5.40 -13.46
CA ASP A 130 -9.35 -6.08 -14.20
C ASP A 130 -8.87 -6.76 -15.51
N ALA A 131 -7.55 -6.83 -15.76
CA ALA A 131 -7.01 -7.43 -16.97
C ALA A 131 -7.29 -8.96 -17.00
N PRO A 132 -8.00 -9.48 -18.02
CA PRO A 132 -8.34 -10.92 -18.13
C PRO A 132 -7.10 -11.81 -18.25
N ASP A 133 -6.01 -11.26 -18.80
CA ASP A 133 -4.71 -11.91 -19.01
C ASP A 133 -3.60 -11.30 -18.14
N ALA A 134 -3.93 -10.77 -16.94
CA ALA A 134 -2.90 -10.30 -16.02
C ALA A 134 -1.84 -11.40 -15.87
N PRO A 135 -0.54 -11.11 -16.10
CA PRO A 135 0.48 -12.12 -16.04
C PRO A 135 0.38 -12.84 -14.70
N GLY A 136 0.64 -14.15 -14.73
CA GLY A 136 0.70 -14.95 -13.51
C GLY A 136 1.59 -14.25 -12.49
N ASP A 137 1.38 -14.52 -11.20
CA ASP A 137 2.07 -13.82 -10.12
C ASP A 137 3.63 -13.90 -10.18
N GLU A 138 4.16 -14.68 -11.12
CA GLU A 138 5.57 -14.90 -11.47
C GLU A 138 6.27 -13.67 -12.09
N ASP A 139 5.55 -12.80 -12.82
CA ASP A 139 6.14 -11.64 -13.53
C ASP A 139 6.42 -10.44 -12.61
N LEU A 140 5.87 -10.45 -11.40
CA LEU A 140 5.96 -9.32 -10.46
C LEU A 140 7.19 -9.36 -9.56
N THR A 141 7.99 -10.42 -9.62
CA THR A 141 9.17 -10.59 -8.75
C THR A 141 10.48 -10.13 -9.39
N GLU A 142 10.53 -10.01 -10.73
CA GLU A 142 11.75 -9.64 -11.45
C GLU A 142 12.02 -8.12 -11.44
N ASP A 143 10.97 -7.29 -11.56
CA ASP A 143 11.04 -5.81 -11.54
C ASP A 143 11.31 -5.19 -10.15
N VAL A 144 11.77 -5.96 -9.16
CA VAL A 144 11.80 -5.54 -7.75
C VAL A 144 13.20 -5.48 -7.14
N ALA A 145 14.22 -5.90 -7.89
CA ALA A 145 15.59 -5.91 -7.42
C ALA A 145 16.25 -4.51 -7.36
N ASP A 146 15.79 -3.55 -8.17
CA ASP A 146 16.60 -2.36 -8.47
C ASP A 146 16.26 -1.08 -7.68
N ASP A 147 15.16 -1.02 -6.92
CA ASP A 147 14.65 0.28 -6.40
C ASP A 147 14.76 0.47 -4.87
N VAL A 148 15.61 -0.32 -4.20
CA VAL A 148 16.03 -0.07 -2.82
C VAL A 148 17.54 0.11 -2.81
N THR A 149 18.01 1.34 -3.01
CA THR A 149 19.41 1.66 -2.80
C THR A 149 19.72 1.51 -1.31
N SER A 150 20.86 0.89 -1.00
CA SER A 150 21.35 0.64 0.37
C SER A 150 21.58 1.92 1.21
N GLU A 151 21.39 3.10 0.62
CA GLU A 151 21.60 4.41 1.24
C GLU A 151 20.39 4.91 2.06
N ASP A 152 19.19 4.35 1.84
CA ASP A 152 17.93 4.83 2.44
C ASP A 152 17.45 3.99 3.66
N LEU A 153 18.22 2.98 4.07
CA LEU A 153 17.93 2.21 5.28
C LEU A 153 18.33 3.02 6.52
N PRO A 154 17.43 3.25 7.50
CA PRO A 154 17.83 3.89 8.74
C PRO A 154 18.92 3.05 9.41
N GLY A 155 20.05 3.69 9.70
CA GLY A 155 21.19 3.08 10.38
C GLY A 155 20.71 2.31 11.60
N GLN A 156 21.10 1.04 11.68
CA GLN A 156 20.91 0.23 12.88
C GLN A 156 21.73 0.90 13.98
N SER A 157 21.08 1.62 14.89
CA SER A 157 21.67 1.84 16.21
C SER A 157 21.54 0.52 16.95
N ASP A 158 22.61 -0.27 16.92
CA ASP A 158 22.83 -1.36 17.85
C ASP A 158 22.79 -0.78 19.27
N ASP A 159 21.73 -1.09 20.01
CA ASP A 159 21.72 -0.95 21.46
C ASP A 159 21.66 -2.36 22.05
N GLN A 160 22.84 -2.96 22.12
CA GLN A 160 23.15 -4.06 23.03
C GLN A 160 24.36 -3.60 23.86
N SER A 161 24.08 -3.06 25.05
CA SER A 161 25.00 -3.21 26.18
C SER A 161 24.31 -4.04 27.25
N ASP A 162 24.72 -5.29 27.26
CA ASP A 162 24.65 -6.27 28.32
C ASP A 162 25.29 -5.71 29.61
N GLU A 163 24.75 -6.05 30.78
CA GLU A 163 25.53 -6.26 32.00
C GLU A 163 24.68 -7.00 33.05
N THR A 164 24.95 -8.30 33.14
CA THR A 164 24.67 -9.18 34.27
C THR A 164 25.60 -8.87 35.45
N GLU A 165 25.06 -8.94 36.68
CA GLU A 165 25.61 -9.57 37.91
C GLU A 165 24.94 -8.93 39.13
N GLU A 166 24.16 -9.69 39.90
CA GLU A 166 24.58 -10.51 41.05
C GLU A 166 24.47 -9.73 42.37
N GLY A 167 23.74 -10.29 43.35
CA GLY A 167 23.49 -9.64 44.63
C GLY A 167 22.53 -10.45 45.49
N ALA A 168 23.06 -11.51 46.08
CA ALA A 168 22.45 -12.23 47.18
C ALA A 168 22.38 -11.37 48.46
N ASP A 169 21.54 -11.83 49.38
CA ASP A 169 21.60 -11.69 50.85
C ASP A 169 20.69 -10.63 51.52
N ALA A 170 19.57 -11.13 52.08
CA ALA A 170 19.09 -10.95 53.46
C ALA A 170 17.61 -11.39 53.60
#